data_AF-A0A524FLY1-F1
#
_entry.id   AF-A0A524FLY1-F1
#
_cell.length_a   1.000
_cell.length_b   1.000
_cell.length_c   1.000
_cell.angle_alpha   90.00
_cell.angle_beta   90.00
_cell.angle_gamma   90.00
#
_symmetry.space_group_name_H-M   'P 1'
#
loop_
_entity.id
_entity.type
_entity.pdbx_description
1 polymer ?
#
loop_
_entity_poly.entity_id
_entity_poly.type
_entity_poly.pdbx_seq_one_letter_code
_entity_poly.pdbx_strand_id
1 'polypeptide(L)'
;MENRLLNQFNSVISSQWNFKEVKMPYTPLNPREVFELAYHTCNSLTNRTVSIKLSPSEESSGSLAIMYSNTKKFITIETSDDGIILKKYYPQDSTGDKLINETQPKLKKRVESFSAKDKDLKTQILKTILVERKLDECTNFVMLKGQNRKIYFAIGDARESAAVVPLFMEAEGASLVQLALNKWMTRVQLLDQEKNFPEDLISGLVKNLMQIKKWILSLITNQLDK
;
A
#
# COMPACT_ATOMS: atom_id res chain seq x y z
N MET A 1 8.46 7.98 17.99
CA MET A 1 9.76 7.64 17.37
C MET A 1 9.72 8.10 15.92
N GLU A 2 10.80 8.72 15.43
CA GLU A 2 10.85 9.37 14.12
C GLU A 2 10.95 8.34 12.97
N ASN A 3 10.28 8.60 11.84
CA ASN A 3 10.31 7.71 10.68
C ASN A 3 11.64 7.87 9.93
N ARG A 4 12.67 7.15 10.38
CA ARG A 4 14.04 7.24 9.83
C ARG A 4 14.10 7.01 8.31
N LEU A 5 13.29 6.10 7.78
CA LEU A 5 13.24 5.84 6.33
C LEU A 5 12.69 7.04 5.57
N LEU A 6 11.65 7.68 6.10
CA LEU A 6 11.09 8.90 5.49
C LEU A 6 12.09 10.05 5.55
N ASN A 7 12.76 10.23 6.70
CA ASN A 7 13.78 11.27 6.85
C ASN A 7 14.96 11.05 5.92
N GLN A 8 15.47 9.82 5.82
CA GLN A 8 16.53 9.45 4.89
C GLN A 8 16.10 9.68 3.44
N PHE A 9 14.84 9.34 3.12
CA PHE A 9 14.31 9.58 1.79
C PHE A 9 14.32 11.07 1.44
N ASN A 10 13.75 11.90 2.32
CA ASN A 10 13.61 13.34 2.10
C ASN A 10 14.94 14.11 2.11
N SER A 11 15.91 13.68 2.93
CA SER A 11 17.18 14.41 3.11
C SER A 11 18.26 14.04 2.11
N VAL A 12 18.29 12.79 1.64
CA VAL A 12 19.41 12.26 0.84
C VAL A 12 18.93 11.57 -0.44
N ILE A 13 17.99 10.64 -0.33
CA ILE A 13 17.73 9.71 -1.44
C ILE A 13 17.01 10.41 -2.60
N SER A 14 16.03 11.27 -2.30
CA SER A 14 15.26 11.98 -3.33
C SER A 14 16.11 12.89 -4.20
N SER A 15 17.26 13.36 -3.70
CA SER A 15 18.13 14.33 -4.38
C SER A 15 19.46 13.74 -4.89
N GLN A 16 20.00 12.71 -4.23
CA GLN A 16 21.36 12.22 -4.50
C GLN A 16 21.41 10.83 -5.15
N TRP A 17 20.35 10.03 -5.05
CA TRP A 17 20.38 8.68 -5.61
C TRP A 17 20.02 8.66 -7.09
N ASN A 18 20.61 7.71 -7.80
CA ASN A 18 20.20 7.40 -9.16
C ASN A 18 18.75 6.92 -9.17
N PHE A 19 18.00 7.33 -10.20
CA PHE A 19 16.61 6.89 -10.38
C PHE A 19 16.30 6.52 -11.83
N LYS A 20 15.23 5.75 -11.99
CA LYS A 20 14.51 5.57 -13.25
C LYS A 20 13.11 6.12 -13.04
N GLU A 21 12.57 6.73 -14.08
CA GLU A 21 11.24 7.33 -14.06
C GLU A 21 10.41 6.78 -15.21
N VAL A 22 9.12 6.59 -14.95
CA VAL A 22 8.11 6.38 -15.99
C VAL A 22 6.94 7.32 -15.72
N LYS A 23 6.42 7.95 -16.77
CA LYS A 23 5.19 8.73 -16.74
C LYS A 23 4.13 8.00 -17.56
N MET A 24 2.93 7.88 -17.01
CA MET A 24 1.79 7.24 -17.69
C MET A 24 0.58 8.18 -17.66
N PRO A 25 -0.16 8.29 -18.77
CA PRO A 25 -1.39 9.09 -18.81
C PRO A 25 -2.46 8.45 -17.93
N TYR A 26 -3.45 9.25 -17.51
CA TYR A 26 -4.59 8.74 -16.74
C TYR A 26 -5.59 7.97 -17.61
N THR A 27 -5.83 8.47 -18.83
CA THR A 27 -6.86 7.96 -19.74
C THR A 27 -6.73 6.44 -19.97
N PRO A 28 -7.81 5.65 -19.84
CA PRO A 28 -9.22 6.06 -19.71
C PRO A 28 -9.72 6.26 -18.26
N LEU A 29 -8.86 6.18 -17.27
CA LEU A 29 -9.21 6.24 -15.85
C LEU A 29 -8.97 7.63 -15.27
N ASN A 30 -9.46 7.86 -14.05
CA ASN A 30 -9.18 9.09 -13.32
C ASN A 30 -7.88 9.00 -12.48
N PRO A 31 -7.35 10.13 -11.97
CA PRO A 31 -6.11 10.15 -11.20
C PRO A 31 -6.10 9.22 -9.98
N ARG A 32 -7.21 9.15 -9.23
CA ARG A 32 -7.32 8.25 -8.07
C ARG A 32 -7.22 6.80 -8.48
N GLU A 33 -7.98 6.37 -9.48
CA GLU A 33 -8.00 4.99 -9.95
C GLU A 33 -6.60 4.55 -10.39
N VAL A 34 -5.91 5.35 -11.19
CA VAL A 34 -4.55 5.04 -11.64
C VAL A 34 -3.56 5.02 -10.48
N PHE A 35 -3.71 5.92 -9.50
CA PHE A 35 -2.90 5.91 -8.28
C PHE A 35 -3.07 4.62 -7.47
N GLU A 36 -4.31 4.16 -7.25
CA GLU A 36 -4.60 2.93 -6.53
C GLU A 36 -4.04 1.70 -7.27
N LEU A 37 -4.20 1.64 -8.59
CA LEU A 37 -3.65 0.56 -9.42
C LEU A 37 -2.11 0.56 -9.41
N ALA A 38 -1.49 1.74 -9.47
CA ALA A 38 -0.04 1.87 -9.38
C ALA A 38 0.47 1.49 -7.99
N TYR A 39 -0.22 1.90 -6.93
CA TYR A 39 0.08 1.49 -5.56
C TYR A 39 0.09 -0.02 -5.45
N HIS A 40 -1.01 -0.68 -5.83
CA HIS A 40 -1.11 -2.13 -5.79
C HIS A 40 -0.05 -2.82 -6.67
N THR A 41 0.26 -2.26 -7.85
CA THR A 41 1.25 -2.83 -8.77
C THR A 41 2.68 -2.72 -8.26
N CYS A 42 3.00 -1.63 -7.56
CA CYS A 42 4.30 -1.45 -6.91
C CYS A 42 4.38 -2.19 -5.57
N ASN A 43 3.26 -2.54 -4.94
CA ASN A 43 3.28 -3.16 -3.64
C ASN A 43 3.65 -4.66 -3.70
N SER A 44 4.28 -5.13 -2.63
CA SER A 44 4.68 -6.53 -2.47
C SER A 44 4.93 -6.84 -1.00
N LEU A 45 5.12 -8.13 -0.66
CA LEU A 45 5.48 -8.54 0.70
C LEU A 45 6.81 -7.97 1.18
N THR A 46 7.71 -7.68 0.24
CA THR A 46 9.03 -7.14 0.54
C THR A 46 9.06 -5.61 0.59
N ASN A 47 7.93 -4.97 0.25
CA ASN A 47 7.79 -3.52 0.25
C ASN A 47 7.03 -3.06 1.49
N ARG A 48 7.58 -2.06 2.16
CA ARG A 48 6.97 -1.31 3.24
C ARG A 48 6.51 0.04 2.70
N THR A 49 5.25 0.36 2.91
CA THR A 49 4.77 1.73 2.72
C THR A 49 5.29 2.60 3.85
N VAL A 50 6.10 3.60 3.52
CA VAL A 50 6.78 4.49 4.48
C VAL A 50 5.95 5.75 4.71
N SER A 51 5.31 6.25 3.67
CA SER A 51 4.43 7.42 3.71
C SER A 51 3.39 7.32 2.60
N ILE A 52 2.20 7.81 2.90
CA ILE A 52 1.15 8.02 1.92
C ILE A 52 0.44 9.34 2.23
N LYS A 53 0.21 10.13 1.20
CA LYS A 53 -0.58 11.36 1.25
C LYS A 53 -1.50 11.34 0.05
N LEU A 54 -2.80 11.47 0.27
CA LEU A 54 -3.77 11.53 -0.81
C LEU A 54 -4.13 12.99 -1.07
N SER A 55 -4.38 13.30 -2.34
CA SER A 55 -5.07 14.51 -2.74
C SER A 55 -6.51 14.50 -2.19
N PRO A 56 -7.10 15.67 -1.90
CA PRO A 56 -8.43 15.76 -1.27
C PRO A 56 -9.58 15.36 -2.21
N SER A 57 -9.37 15.41 -3.53
CA SER A 57 -10.34 15.01 -4.55
C SER A 57 -9.81 13.81 -5.34
N GLU A 58 -10.71 13.02 -5.90
CA GLU A 58 -10.36 11.88 -6.77
C GLU A 58 -9.79 12.34 -8.13
N GLU A 59 -10.16 13.55 -8.54
CA GLU A 59 -9.75 14.15 -9.81
C GLU A 59 -8.52 15.05 -9.70
N SER A 60 -7.98 15.27 -8.49
CA SER A 60 -6.85 16.18 -8.29
C SER A 60 -5.49 15.48 -8.20
N SER A 61 -4.48 16.17 -8.71
CA SER A 61 -3.06 15.82 -8.55
C SER A 61 -2.58 16.01 -7.10
N GLY A 62 -1.37 15.52 -6.79
CA GLY A 62 -0.73 15.68 -5.49
C GLY A 62 -0.90 14.51 -4.51
N SER A 63 -1.46 13.37 -4.95
CA SER A 63 -1.33 12.12 -4.21
C SER A 63 0.10 11.61 -4.34
N LEU A 64 0.70 11.18 -3.22
CA LEU A 64 2.06 10.67 -3.14
C LEU A 64 2.10 9.42 -2.25
N ALA A 65 2.73 8.35 -2.72
CA ALA A 65 3.15 7.22 -1.89
C ALA A 65 4.66 7.02 -1.99
N ILE A 66 5.29 6.68 -0.86
CA ILE A 66 6.71 6.34 -0.77
C ILE A 66 6.80 4.92 -0.21
N MET A 67 7.37 4.01 -0.98
CA MET A 67 7.60 2.62 -0.61
C MET A 67 9.08 2.32 -0.50
N TYR A 68 9.45 1.48 0.46
CA TYR A 68 10.80 0.99 0.69
C TYR A 68 10.84 -0.52 0.58
N SER A 69 11.73 -1.05 -0.26
CA SER A 69 11.96 -2.49 -0.41
C SER A 69 13.05 -3.00 0.53
N ASN A 70 12.99 -4.28 0.88
CA ASN A 70 14.08 -4.96 1.61
C ASN A 70 15.44 -4.94 0.87
N THR A 71 15.45 -4.71 -0.45
CA THR A 71 16.67 -4.52 -1.27
C THR A 71 17.25 -3.10 -1.20
N LYS A 72 16.82 -2.30 -0.21
CA LYS A 72 17.25 -0.91 0.00
C LYS A 72 16.93 0.03 -1.17
N LYS A 73 15.85 -0.21 -1.90
CA LYS A 73 15.36 0.65 -2.99
C LYS A 73 14.08 1.36 -2.59
N PHE A 74 13.88 2.58 -3.08
CA PHE A 74 12.66 3.34 -2.88
C PHE A 74 11.85 3.43 -4.16
N ILE A 75 10.53 3.43 -4.05
CA ILE A 75 9.60 3.72 -5.14
C ILE A 75 8.70 4.85 -4.69
N THR A 76 8.57 5.89 -5.52
CA THR A 76 7.54 6.90 -5.36
C THR A 76 6.47 6.76 -6.43
N ILE A 77 5.24 7.03 -6.04
CA ILE A 77 4.05 7.03 -6.88
C ILE A 77 3.40 8.39 -6.69
N GLU A 78 3.35 9.21 -7.73
CA GLU A 78 2.91 10.59 -7.64
C GLU A 78 1.88 10.91 -8.72
N THR A 79 0.73 11.47 -8.34
CA THR A 79 -0.20 12.04 -9.32
C THR A 79 0.22 13.46 -9.67
N SER A 80 0.51 13.70 -10.95
CA SER A 80 0.78 15.03 -11.52
C SER A 80 -0.39 15.48 -12.40
N ASP A 81 -0.35 16.70 -12.93
CA ASP A 81 -1.45 17.22 -13.75
C ASP A 81 -1.63 16.44 -15.07
N ASP A 82 -0.54 15.91 -15.65
CA ASP A 82 -0.60 15.21 -16.95
C ASP A 82 -0.54 13.68 -16.84
N GLY A 83 -0.59 13.12 -15.64
CA GLY A 83 -0.49 11.67 -15.45
C GLY A 83 0.19 11.23 -14.16
N ILE A 84 0.32 9.92 -14.00
CA ILE A 84 1.02 9.31 -12.88
C ILE A 84 2.52 9.20 -13.17
N ILE A 85 3.33 9.56 -12.19
CA ILE A 85 4.79 9.46 -12.24
C ILE A 85 5.22 8.39 -11.24
N LEU A 86 5.93 7.38 -11.73
CA LEU A 86 6.61 6.40 -10.89
C LEU A 86 8.10 6.64 -10.97
N LYS A 87 8.76 6.80 -9.82
CA LYS A 87 10.23 6.86 -9.74
C LYS A 87 10.74 5.74 -8.89
N LYS A 88 11.80 5.07 -9.33
CA LYS A 88 12.52 4.06 -8.56
C LYS A 88 13.94 4.52 -8.30
N TYR A 89 14.26 4.74 -7.03
CA TYR A 89 15.58 5.14 -6.56
C TYR A 89 16.38 3.91 -6.14
N TYR A 90 17.66 3.86 -6.52
CA TYR A 90 18.54 2.74 -6.26
C TYR A 90 19.97 3.20 -5.94
N PRO A 91 20.72 2.42 -5.13
CA PRO A 91 22.13 2.70 -4.84
C PRO A 91 23.00 2.51 -6.09
N GLN A 92 24.23 3.03 -6.07
CA GLN A 92 25.16 3.01 -7.23
C GLN A 92 25.38 1.60 -7.81
N ASP A 93 25.45 0.57 -6.98
CA ASP A 93 25.71 -0.82 -7.41
C ASP A 93 24.46 -1.61 -7.79
N SER A 94 23.37 -0.92 -8.15
CA SER A 94 22.09 -1.53 -8.47
C SER A 94 21.44 -0.81 -9.64
N THR A 95 20.40 -1.43 -10.22
CA THR A 95 19.59 -0.80 -11.26
C THR A 95 18.13 -0.62 -10.86
N GLY A 96 17.47 0.27 -11.60
CA GLY A 96 16.04 0.54 -11.56
C GLY A 96 15.24 -0.15 -12.66
N ASP A 97 15.87 -1.00 -13.50
CA ASP A 97 15.30 -1.46 -14.78
C ASP A 97 14.00 -2.24 -14.65
N LYS A 98 13.78 -2.90 -13.50
CA LYS A 98 12.50 -3.53 -13.18
C LYS A 98 11.31 -2.56 -13.27
N LEU A 99 11.52 -1.27 -13.04
CA LEU A 99 10.45 -0.28 -13.20
C LEU A 99 9.95 -0.24 -14.66
N ILE A 100 10.86 -0.26 -15.62
CA ILE A 100 10.58 -0.15 -17.05
C ILE A 100 10.19 -1.52 -17.64
N ASN A 101 10.90 -2.58 -17.24
CA ASN A 101 10.76 -3.89 -17.87
C ASN A 101 9.65 -4.76 -17.24
N GLU A 102 9.28 -4.51 -15.99
CA GLU A 102 8.30 -5.32 -15.26
C GLU A 102 7.12 -4.46 -14.78
N THR A 103 7.37 -3.40 -14.00
CA THR A 103 6.32 -2.63 -13.31
C THR A 103 5.45 -1.82 -14.28
N GLN A 104 6.05 -1.05 -15.20
CA GLN A 104 5.31 -0.23 -16.15
C GLN A 104 4.44 -1.06 -17.10
N PRO A 105 4.93 -2.14 -17.76
CA PRO A 105 4.10 -2.99 -18.61
C PRO A 105 2.96 -3.63 -17.83
N LYS A 106 3.24 -4.08 -16.59
CA LYS A 106 2.22 -4.68 -15.72
C LYS A 106 1.14 -3.66 -15.34
N LEU A 107 1.53 -2.44 -14.97
CA LEU A 107 0.56 -1.38 -14.66
C LEU A 107 -0.29 -1.04 -15.88
N LYS A 108 0.31 -0.92 -17.07
CA LYS A 108 -0.43 -0.66 -18.31
C LYS A 108 -1.48 -1.73 -18.59
N LYS A 109 -1.10 -3.01 -18.51
CA LYS A 109 -2.04 -4.13 -18.66
C LYS A 109 -3.17 -4.08 -17.62
N ARG A 110 -2.85 -3.73 -16.36
CA ARG A 110 -3.83 -3.61 -15.29
C ARG A 110 -4.79 -2.44 -15.48
N VAL A 111 -4.32 -1.31 -16.01
CA VAL A 111 -5.17 -0.17 -16.38
C VAL A 111 -6.15 -0.58 -17.49
N GLU A 112 -5.66 -1.25 -18.53
CA GLU A 112 -6.50 -1.77 -19.63
C GLU A 112 -7.54 -2.78 -19.10
N SER A 113 -7.11 -3.81 -18.36
CA SER A 113 -7.99 -4.81 -17.75
C SER A 113 -9.02 -4.19 -16.80
N PHE A 114 -8.59 -3.27 -15.93
CA PHE A 114 -9.48 -2.58 -15.00
C PHE A 114 -10.51 -1.74 -15.76
N SER A 115 -10.10 -1.01 -16.80
CA SER A 115 -10.99 -0.16 -17.58
C SER A 115 -12.13 -0.92 -18.25
N ALA A 116 -11.89 -2.18 -18.65
CA ALA A 116 -12.88 -3.05 -19.27
C ALA A 116 -13.89 -3.67 -18.29
N LYS A 117 -13.66 -3.55 -16.96
CA LYS A 117 -14.57 -4.09 -15.95
C LYS A 117 -15.79 -3.20 -15.75
N ASP A 118 -16.88 -3.80 -15.29
CA ASP A 118 -18.08 -3.07 -14.90
C ASP A 118 -17.82 -2.20 -13.65
N LYS A 119 -18.71 -1.23 -13.45
CA LYS A 119 -18.57 -0.23 -12.38
C LYS A 119 -18.58 -0.85 -10.98
N ASP A 120 -19.37 -1.91 -10.77
CA ASP A 120 -19.48 -2.53 -9.46
C ASP A 120 -18.18 -3.25 -9.11
N LEU A 121 -17.67 -4.09 -10.02
CA LEU A 121 -16.39 -4.77 -9.82
C LEU A 121 -15.22 -3.79 -9.66
N LYS A 122 -15.18 -2.69 -10.44
CA LYS A 122 -14.20 -1.61 -10.25
C LYS A 122 -14.23 -1.05 -8.83
N THR A 123 -15.43 -0.73 -8.32
CA THR A 123 -15.63 -0.21 -6.97
C THR A 123 -15.13 -1.20 -5.92
N GLN A 124 -15.44 -2.48 -6.09
CA GLN A 124 -15.00 -3.52 -5.16
C GLN A 124 -13.47 -3.71 -5.17
N ILE A 125 -12.82 -3.66 -6.34
CA ILE A 125 -11.35 -3.72 -6.47
C ILE A 125 -10.72 -2.52 -5.76
N LEU A 126 -11.17 -1.29 -6.02
CA LEU A 126 -10.61 -0.08 -5.40
C LEU A 126 -10.77 -0.10 -3.88
N LYS A 127 -11.94 -0.52 -3.37
CA LYS A 127 -12.15 -0.69 -1.93
C LYS A 127 -11.27 -1.79 -1.33
N THR A 128 -10.98 -2.85 -2.08
CA THR A 128 -10.04 -3.90 -1.64
C THR A 128 -8.59 -3.37 -1.59
N ILE A 129 -8.18 -2.54 -2.56
CA ILE A 129 -6.89 -1.84 -2.52
C ILE A 129 -6.83 -0.87 -1.32
N LEU A 130 -7.93 -0.19 -0.98
CA LEU A 130 -7.97 0.63 0.24
C LEU A 130 -7.69 -0.21 1.51
N VAL A 131 -8.20 -1.44 1.61
CA VAL A 131 -7.87 -2.34 2.72
C VAL A 131 -6.37 -2.65 2.74
N GLU A 132 -5.77 -2.93 1.57
CA GLU A 132 -4.32 -3.12 1.43
C GLU A 132 -3.53 -1.92 1.98
N ARG A 133 -3.92 -0.69 1.61
CA ARG A 133 -3.27 0.55 2.06
C ARG A 133 -3.37 0.73 3.57
N LYS A 134 -4.56 0.51 4.14
CA LYS A 134 -4.79 0.60 5.59
C LYS A 134 -3.97 -0.43 6.38
N LEU A 135 -3.83 -1.64 5.84
CA LEU A 135 -2.99 -2.69 6.42
C LEU A 135 -1.50 -2.33 6.40
N ASP A 136 -1.04 -1.72 5.31
CA ASP A 136 0.32 -1.23 5.16
C ASP A 136 0.63 -0.07 6.10
N GLU A 137 -0.31 0.86 6.28
CA GLU A 137 -0.22 1.93 7.26
C GLU A 137 -0.15 1.39 8.69
N CYS A 138 -1.03 0.43 9.04
CA CYS A 138 -0.97 -0.27 10.32
C CYS A 138 0.40 -0.91 10.54
N THR A 139 0.93 -1.62 9.54
CA THR A 139 2.26 -2.23 9.59
C THR A 139 3.33 -1.18 9.86
N ASN A 140 3.23 -0.01 9.21
CA ASN A 140 4.17 1.08 9.40
C ASN A 140 4.11 1.63 10.85
N PHE A 141 2.92 1.83 11.43
CA PHE A 141 2.79 2.27 12.82
C PHE A 141 3.37 1.27 13.82
N VAL A 142 3.13 -0.02 13.61
CA VAL A 142 3.68 -1.09 14.47
C VAL A 142 5.20 -1.09 14.40
N MET A 143 5.78 -1.00 13.21
CA MET A 143 7.23 -0.97 13.01
C MET A 143 7.90 0.30 13.56
N LEU A 144 7.16 1.41 13.67
CA LEU A 144 7.63 2.65 14.29
C LEU A 144 7.41 2.69 15.80
N LYS A 145 6.89 1.61 16.41
CA LYS A 145 6.50 1.58 17.82
C LYS A 145 5.55 2.74 18.15
N GLY A 146 4.56 2.96 17.27
CA GLY A 146 3.56 4.01 17.43
C GLY A 146 2.72 3.81 18.69
N GLN A 147 1.93 4.83 19.06
CA GLN A 147 1.02 4.71 20.21
C GLN A 147 0.00 3.59 19.98
N ASN A 148 -0.33 2.86 21.04
CA ASN A 148 -1.29 1.77 21.03
C ASN A 148 -2.63 2.20 20.43
N ARG A 149 -3.13 3.39 20.78
CA ARG A 149 -4.37 3.94 20.19
C ARG A 149 -4.34 4.03 18.67
N LYS A 150 -3.21 4.46 18.08
CA LYS A 150 -3.09 4.61 16.62
C LYS A 150 -3.11 3.26 15.92
N ILE A 151 -2.48 2.25 16.53
CA ILE A 151 -2.45 0.90 16.00
C ILE A 151 -3.83 0.25 16.14
N TYR A 152 -4.51 0.43 17.28
CA TYR A 152 -5.89 -0.04 17.48
C TYR A 152 -6.82 0.49 16.39
N PHE A 153 -6.82 1.81 16.15
CA PHE A 153 -7.65 2.42 15.11
C PHE A 153 -7.26 1.95 13.71
N ALA A 154 -5.96 1.84 13.39
CA ALA A 154 -5.52 1.35 12.09
C ALA A 154 -5.96 -0.10 11.81
N ILE A 155 -5.96 -0.98 12.83
CA ILE A 155 -6.50 -2.34 12.71
C ILE A 155 -8.02 -2.30 12.49
N GLY A 156 -8.74 -1.48 13.28
CA GLY A 156 -10.18 -1.28 13.17
C GLY A 156 -10.59 -0.80 11.78
N ASP A 157 -9.91 0.23 11.27
CA ASP A 157 -10.13 0.80 9.94
C ASP A 157 -9.95 -0.23 8.83
N ALA A 158 -8.89 -1.05 8.89
CA ALA A 158 -8.66 -2.11 7.92
C ALA A 158 -9.78 -3.18 7.98
N ARG A 159 -10.17 -3.58 9.20
CA ARG A 159 -11.21 -4.58 9.45
C ARG A 159 -12.58 -4.13 8.94
N GLU A 160 -12.99 -2.92 9.29
CA GLU A 160 -14.29 -2.36 8.92
C GLU A 160 -14.39 -2.12 7.41
N SER A 161 -13.31 -1.60 6.81
CA SER A 161 -13.26 -1.40 5.35
C SER A 161 -13.35 -2.72 4.60
N ALA A 162 -12.75 -3.79 5.14
CA ALA A 162 -12.83 -5.12 4.55
C ALA A 162 -14.23 -5.74 4.70
N ALA A 163 -14.92 -5.49 5.82
CA ALA A 163 -16.21 -6.11 6.13
C ALA A 163 -17.34 -5.69 5.18
N VAL A 164 -17.18 -4.56 4.48
CA VAL A 164 -18.21 -3.98 3.60
C VAL A 164 -17.94 -4.21 2.10
N VAL A 165 -16.95 -5.04 1.76
CA VAL A 165 -16.55 -5.30 0.37
C VAL A 165 -16.89 -6.75 -0.01
N PRO A 166 -17.89 -7.00 -0.88
CA PRO A 166 -18.29 -8.36 -1.26
C PRO A 166 -17.14 -9.18 -1.83
N LEU A 167 -16.34 -8.62 -2.76
CA LEU A 167 -15.14 -9.23 -3.33
C LEU A 167 -14.17 -9.74 -2.26
N PHE A 168 -14.09 -9.04 -1.13
CA PHE A 168 -13.28 -9.45 0.00
C PHE A 168 -14.00 -10.52 0.82
N MET A 169 -15.24 -10.28 1.24
CA MET A 169 -15.98 -11.11 2.19
C MET A 169 -16.39 -12.47 1.64
N GLU A 170 -16.62 -12.57 0.34
CA GLU A 170 -16.98 -13.80 -0.36
C GLU A 170 -15.75 -14.63 -0.76
N ALA A 171 -14.54 -14.05 -0.67
CA ALA A 171 -13.32 -14.77 -1.00
C ALA A 171 -12.95 -15.82 0.05
N GLU A 172 -12.41 -16.94 -0.41
CA GLU A 172 -11.92 -18.00 0.47
C GLU A 172 -10.86 -17.45 1.45
N GLY A 173 -11.07 -17.69 2.75
CA GLY A 173 -10.17 -17.22 3.80
C GLY A 173 -10.52 -15.86 4.40
N ALA A 174 -11.53 -15.15 3.90
CA ALA A 174 -11.95 -13.85 4.44
C ALA A 174 -12.32 -13.90 5.93
N SER A 175 -13.00 -14.98 6.36
CA SER A 175 -13.36 -15.19 7.77
C SER A 175 -12.14 -15.31 8.68
N LEU A 176 -11.07 -15.96 8.21
CA LEU A 176 -9.80 -16.07 8.95
C LEU A 176 -9.10 -14.72 9.05
N VAL A 177 -9.12 -13.92 7.99
CA VAL A 177 -8.57 -12.56 7.99
C VAL A 177 -9.33 -11.67 8.98
N GLN A 178 -10.67 -11.67 8.93
CA GLN A 178 -11.52 -10.93 9.86
C GLN A 178 -11.29 -11.35 11.32
N LEU A 179 -11.17 -12.65 11.57
CA LEU A 179 -10.85 -13.18 12.90
C LEU A 179 -9.47 -12.76 13.38
N ALA A 180 -8.46 -12.80 12.51
CA ALA A 180 -7.09 -12.40 12.85
C ALA A 180 -7.02 -10.90 13.20
N LEU A 181 -7.65 -10.04 12.40
CA LEU A 181 -7.74 -8.60 12.68
C LEU A 181 -8.49 -8.34 13.99
N ASN A 182 -9.62 -9.03 14.23
CA ASN A 182 -10.39 -8.89 15.45
C ASN A 182 -9.58 -9.30 16.70
N LYS A 183 -8.87 -10.43 16.66
CA LYS A 183 -8.02 -10.89 17.76
C LYS A 183 -6.92 -9.88 18.10
N TRP A 184 -6.28 -9.31 17.09
CA TRP A 184 -5.27 -8.28 17.32
C TRP A 184 -5.89 -6.98 17.85
N MET A 185 -7.02 -6.54 17.29
CA MET A 185 -7.74 -5.37 17.77
C MET A 185 -8.07 -5.49 19.26
N THR A 186 -8.69 -6.60 19.69
CA THR A 186 -8.96 -6.88 21.11
C THR A 186 -7.68 -6.89 21.95
N ARG A 187 -6.61 -7.50 21.45
CA ARG A 187 -5.33 -7.51 22.17
C ARG A 187 -4.76 -6.11 22.35
N VAL A 188 -4.77 -5.26 21.32
CA VAL A 188 -4.27 -3.88 21.40
C VAL A 188 -5.17 -3.03 22.29
N GLN A 189 -6.48 -3.27 22.31
CA GLN A 189 -7.43 -2.56 23.16
C GLN A 189 -7.11 -2.71 24.66
N LEU A 190 -6.60 -3.88 25.08
CA LEU A 190 -6.22 -4.17 26.46
C LEU A 190 -4.90 -3.51 26.89
N LEU A 191 -4.15 -2.93 25.94
CA LEU A 191 -2.92 -2.20 26.26
C LEU A 191 -3.24 -0.79 26.77
N ASP A 192 -2.27 -0.18 27.44
CA ASP A 192 -2.32 1.23 27.82
C ASP A 192 -2.23 2.12 26.56
N GLN A 193 -3.32 2.79 26.22
CA GLN A 193 -3.52 3.43 24.91
C GLN A 193 -2.58 4.61 24.63
N GLU A 194 -2.05 5.24 25.68
CA GLU A 194 -1.13 6.37 25.55
C GLU A 194 0.34 5.94 25.45
N LYS A 195 0.65 4.68 25.76
CA LYS A 195 1.98 4.11 25.59
C LYS A 195 2.26 3.67 24.16
N ASN A 196 3.55 3.57 23.85
CA ASN A 196 4.04 3.01 22.59
C ASN A 196 3.80 1.49 22.55
N PHE A 197 3.69 0.96 21.33
CA PHE A 197 3.49 -0.45 21.09
C PHE A 197 4.62 -1.32 21.69
N PRO A 198 4.29 -2.37 22.46
CA PRO A 198 5.29 -3.23 23.09
C PRO A 198 6.16 -3.95 22.06
N GLU A 199 7.48 -4.00 22.31
CA GLU A 199 8.45 -4.54 21.36
C GLU A 199 8.28 -6.04 21.12
N ASP A 200 7.93 -6.77 22.18
CA ASP A 200 7.67 -8.22 22.16
C ASP A 200 6.47 -8.60 21.29
N LEU A 201 5.54 -7.67 21.05
CA LEU A 201 4.35 -7.89 20.24
C LEU A 201 4.53 -7.56 18.75
N ILE A 202 5.57 -6.80 18.40
CA ILE A 202 5.81 -6.34 17.02
C ILE A 202 5.89 -7.51 16.05
N SER A 203 6.74 -8.50 16.36
CA SER A 203 6.98 -9.64 15.46
C SER A 203 5.71 -10.44 15.19
N GLY A 204 4.89 -10.67 16.23
CA GLY A 204 3.62 -11.37 16.11
C GLY A 204 2.63 -10.64 15.21
N LEU A 205 2.42 -9.34 15.45
CA LEU A 205 1.45 -8.56 14.68
C LEU A 205 1.91 -8.37 13.24
N VAL A 206 3.17 -8.00 13.01
CA VAL A 206 3.73 -7.83 11.66
C VAL A 206 3.63 -9.13 10.87
N LYS A 207 3.91 -10.29 11.48
CA LYS A 207 3.76 -11.59 10.80
C LYS A 207 2.33 -11.83 10.32
N ASN A 208 1.31 -11.55 11.15
CA ASN A 208 -0.08 -11.70 10.73
C ASN A 208 -0.49 -10.66 9.68
N LEU A 209 -0.08 -9.41 9.82
CA LEU A 209 -0.33 -8.38 8.80
C LEU A 209 0.30 -8.76 7.46
N MET A 210 1.50 -9.33 7.42
CA MET A 210 2.13 -9.80 6.17
C MET A 210 1.41 -10.99 5.54
N GLN A 211 0.85 -11.90 6.35
CA GLN A 211 0.02 -13.00 5.84
C GLN A 211 -1.28 -12.48 5.22
N ILE A 212 -1.94 -11.53 5.88
CA ILE A 212 -3.14 -10.87 5.36
C ILE A 212 -2.79 -10.09 4.08
N LYS A 213 -1.68 -9.34 4.08
CA LYS A 213 -1.19 -8.62 2.89
C LYS A 213 -1.00 -9.56 1.71
N LYS A 214 -0.37 -10.72 1.92
CA LYS A 214 -0.19 -11.75 0.88
C LYS A 214 -1.52 -12.17 0.27
N TRP A 215 -2.49 -12.43 1.12
CA TRP A 215 -3.82 -12.86 0.71
C TRP A 215 -4.55 -11.75 -0.08
N ILE A 216 -4.55 -10.51 0.43
CA ILE A 216 -5.16 -9.35 -0.26
C ILE A 216 -4.50 -9.10 -1.62
N LEU A 217 -3.16 -9.11 -1.67
CA LEU A 217 -2.43 -8.91 -2.91
C LEU A 217 -2.82 -9.95 -3.96
N SER A 218 -2.96 -11.22 -3.55
CA SER A 218 -3.41 -12.29 -4.43
C SER A 218 -4.86 -12.09 -4.88
N LEU A 219 -5.75 -11.69 -3.98
CA LEU A 219 -7.15 -11.46 -4.30
C LEU A 219 -7.30 -10.38 -5.38
N ILE A 220 -6.65 -9.23 -5.20
CA ILE A 220 -6.70 -8.11 -6.16
C ILE A 220 -6.01 -8.51 -7.48
N THR A 221 -4.84 -9.15 -7.40
CA THR A 221 -4.11 -9.63 -8.58
C THR A 221 -4.94 -10.59 -9.42
N ASN A 222 -5.69 -11.50 -8.79
CA ASN A 222 -6.58 -12.43 -9.47
C ASN A 222 -7.74 -11.74 -10.18
N GLN A 223 -8.12 -10.51 -9.79
CA GLN A 223 -9.14 -9.75 -10.50
C GLN A 223 -8.54 -8.91 -11.64
N LEU A 224 -7.32 -8.39 -11.46
CA LEU A 224 -6.69 -7.51 -12.44
C LEU A 224 -5.95 -8.25 -13.56
N ASP A 225 -5.36 -9.40 -13.26
CA ASP A 225 -4.47 -10.13 -14.18
C ASP A 225 -5.16 -11.31 -14.89
N LYS A 226 -6.43 -11.59 -14.57
CA LYS A 226 -7.34 -12.43 -15.36
C LYS A 226 -7.90 -11.63 -16.53
#